data_AF-A0A958L918-F1
#
_entry.id   AF-A0A958L918-F1
#
_cell.length_a   1.000
_cell.length_b   1.000
_cell.length_c   1.000
_cell.angle_alpha   90.00
_cell.angle_beta   90.00
_cell.angle_gamma   90.00
#
_symmetry.space_group_name_H-M   'P 1'
#
loop_
_entity.id
_entity.type
_entity.pdbx_description
1 polymer ?
#
loop_
_entity_poly.entity_id
_entity_poly.type
_entity_poly.pdbx_seq_one_letter_code
_entity_poly.pdbx_strand_id
1 'polypeptide(L)'
;MKLAYDTTESLPEILSEISYKDIKKAFPKPTLIHLSGIKSQPVFLSTCLHGNEDVGFETIKKLHAYLKTHSLPRSLSIFIGNVEAASLGLRRKDQQQDYNRIWCNNHSPEGRMAQDILQNMKDRQVFASIDLHNNT
;
A
#
# COMPACT_ATOMS: atom_id res chain seq x y z
N MET A 1 -4.52 -20.75 4.35
CA MET A 1 -4.62 -19.90 3.14
C MET A 1 -4.24 -18.46 3.50
N LYS A 2 -3.43 -17.78 2.66
CA LYS A 2 -3.11 -16.35 2.83
C LYS A 2 -4.16 -15.48 2.15
N LEU A 3 -4.31 -14.23 2.58
CA LEU A 3 -5.10 -13.25 1.85
C LEU A 3 -4.41 -12.93 0.52
N ALA A 4 -5.17 -12.91 -0.58
CA ALA A 4 -4.64 -12.55 -1.88
C ALA A 4 -4.34 -11.04 -1.96
N TYR A 5 -3.23 -10.69 -2.62
CA TYR A 5 -2.83 -9.33 -2.93
C TYR A 5 -2.20 -9.31 -4.32
N ASP A 6 -2.21 -8.16 -4.98
CA ASP A 6 -1.61 -7.98 -6.30
C ASP A 6 -0.20 -7.38 -6.20
N THR A 7 0.60 -7.58 -7.24
CA THR A 7 1.90 -6.92 -7.40
C THR A 7 1.98 -6.27 -8.77
N THR A 8 2.47 -5.02 -8.83
CA THR A 8 2.61 -4.26 -10.08
C THR A 8 3.87 -3.38 -10.03
N GLU A 9 4.35 -2.95 -11.19
CA GLU A 9 5.53 -2.09 -11.34
C GLU A 9 5.17 -0.65 -11.77
N SER A 10 3.87 -0.33 -11.80
CA SER A 10 3.36 0.98 -12.16
C SER A 10 2.15 1.37 -11.30
N LEU A 11 1.89 2.68 -11.24
CA LEU A 11 0.68 3.24 -10.65
C LEU A 11 -0.45 3.20 -11.68
N PRO A 12 -1.70 2.80 -11.31
CA PRO A 12 -2.82 2.83 -12.23
C PRO A 12 -3.16 4.25 -12.69
N GLU A 13 -3.34 4.45 -14.01
CA GLU A 13 -3.68 5.78 -14.58
C GLU A 13 -4.95 6.38 -13.98
N ILE A 14 -5.95 5.54 -13.69
CA ILE A 14 -7.24 5.93 -13.11
C ILE A 14 -7.11 6.63 -11.74
N LEU A 15 -5.96 6.53 -11.05
CA LEU A 15 -5.73 7.18 -9.76
C LEU A 15 -6.00 8.69 -9.78
N SER A 16 -5.71 9.38 -10.89
CA SER A 16 -5.97 10.83 -10.99
C SER A 16 -7.46 11.20 -11.05
N GLU A 17 -8.32 10.23 -11.36
CA GLU A 17 -9.74 10.46 -11.65
C GLU A 17 -10.67 10.04 -10.50
N ILE A 18 -10.14 9.30 -9.52
CA ILE A 18 -10.96 8.70 -8.46
C ILE A 18 -10.77 9.40 -7.11
N SER A 19 -11.84 9.34 -6.31
CA SER A 19 -11.80 9.69 -4.89
C SER A 19 -11.30 8.50 -4.05
N TYR A 20 -10.96 8.73 -2.79
CA TYR A 20 -10.56 7.64 -1.87
C TYR A 20 -11.65 6.57 -1.72
N LYS A 21 -12.94 6.95 -1.71
CA LYS A 21 -14.06 5.99 -1.61
C LYS A 21 -14.13 5.05 -2.82
N ASP A 22 -13.59 5.48 -3.96
CA ASP A 22 -13.52 4.73 -5.20
C ASP A 22 -12.24 3.90 -5.34
N ILE A 23 -11.41 3.78 -4.29
CA ILE A 23 -10.11 3.09 -4.32
C ILE A 23 -10.13 1.72 -4.99
N LYS A 24 -11.23 0.97 -4.88
CA LYS A 24 -11.41 -0.35 -5.52
C LYS A 24 -11.34 -0.33 -7.05
N LYS A 25 -11.59 0.83 -7.68
CA LYS A 25 -11.43 1.01 -9.14
C LYS A 25 -9.96 0.97 -9.57
N ALA A 26 -9.05 1.47 -8.72
CA ALA A 26 -7.60 1.41 -8.97
C ALA A 26 -6.97 0.13 -8.40
N PHE A 27 -7.42 -0.31 -7.23
CA PHE A 27 -6.86 -1.45 -6.51
C PHE A 27 -8.01 -2.36 -6.04
N PRO A 28 -8.34 -3.44 -6.76
CA PRO A 28 -9.45 -4.32 -6.36
C PRO A 28 -9.24 -5.07 -5.04
N LYS A 29 -7.98 -5.23 -4.61
CA LYS A 29 -7.52 -5.94 -3.40
C LYS A 29 -6.26 -5.25 -2.87
N PRO A 30 -5.66 -5.66 -1.72
CA PRO A 30 -4.37 -5.11 -1.29
C PRO A 30 -3.33 -5.23 -2.40
N THR A 31 -2.47 -4.23 -2.56
CA THR A 31 -1.54 -4.17 -3.70
C THR A 31 -0.16 -3.74 -3.25
N LEU A 32 0.86 -4.47 -3.68
CA LEU A 32 2.27 -4.11 -3.54
C LEU A 32 2.79 -3.55 -4.87
N ILE A 33 3.25 -2.31 -4.87
CA ILE A 33 3.66 -1.58 -6.08
C ILE A 33 5.16 -1.33 -6.00
N HIS A 34 5.92 -1.68 -7.03
CA HIS A 34 7.36 -1.46 -7.08
C HIS A 34 7.70 -0.45 -8.17
N LEU A 35 8.13 0.75 -7.79
CA LEU A 35 8.50 1.79 -8.72
C LEU A 35 10.03 1.91 -8.77
N SER A 36 10.60 1.82 -9.96
CA SER A 36 12.04 1.97 -10.17
C SER A 36 12.47 3.42 -10.08
N GLY A 37 13.62 3.67 -9.45
CA GLY A 37 14.27 4.98 -9.41
C GLY A 37 15.78 4.85 -9.58
N ILE A 38 16.49 5.99 -9.58
CA ILE A 38 17.94 6.06 -9.85
C ILE A 38 18.73 5.14 -8.91
N LYS A 39 18.41 5.16 -7.61
CA LYS A 39 18.94 4.19 -6.65
C LYS A 39 18.03 2.97 -6.54
N SER A 40 18.58 1.76 -6.70
CA SER A 40 17.81 0.50 -6.75
C SER A 40 17.23 0.06 -5.40
N GLN A 41 17.96 0.19 -4.28
CA GLN A 41 17.45 -0.20 -2.97
C GLN A 41 16.22 0.66 -2.60
N PRO A 42 15.04 0.08 -2.33
CA PRO A 42 13.84 0.89 -2.17
C PRO A 42 13.66 1.45 -0.76
N VAL A 43 12.88 2.53 -0.65
CA VAL A 43 12.15 2.86 0.58
C VAL A 43 10.81 2.13 0.53
N PHE A 44 10.43 1.48 1.63
CA PHE A 44 9.10 0.90 1.76
C PHE A 44 8.13 1.95 2.28
N LEU A 45 6.95 2.02 1.68
CA LEU A 45 5.87 2.89 2.06
C LEU A 45 4.62 2.04 2.30
N SER A 46 4.03 2.10 3.48
CA SER A 46 2.70 1.53 3.75
C SER A 46 1.66 2.65 3.89
N THR A 47 0.46 2.39 3.39
CA THR A 47 -0.68 3.31 3.47
C THR A 47 -2.00 2.55 3.47
N CYS A 48 -3.06 3.21 3.92
CA CYS A 48 -4.42 2.67 3.97
C CYS A 48 -4.49 1.40 4.83
N LEU A 49 -3.66 1.29 5.88
CA LEU A 49 -3.75 0.18 6.82
C LEU A 49 -5.08 0.28 7.58
N HIS A 50 -5.42 1.47 8.05
CA HIS A 50 -6.80 1.77 8.42
C HIS A 50 -7.54 2.37 7.22
N GLY A 51 -8.76 1.91 6.97
CA GLY A 51 -9.55 2.36 5.82
C GLY A 51 -10.29 3.69 6.01
N ASN A 52 -10.15 4.34 7.16
CA ASN A 52 -10.67 5.69 7.39
C ASN A 52 -9.56 6.75 7.31
N GLU A 53 -8.40 6.37 6.78
CA GLU A 53 -7.22 7.23 6.64
C GLU A 53 -6.88 7.38 5.15
N ASP A 54 -7.20 8.54 4.59
CA ASP A 54 -7.11 8.85 3.16
C ASP A 54 -5.84 9.61 2.78
N VAL A 55 -5.08 10.13 3.77
CA VAL A 55 -3.90 10.98 3.52
C VAL A 55 -2.86 10.32 2.64
N GLY A 56 -2.63 9.02 2.83
CA GLY A 56 -1.63 8.30 2.06
C GLY A 56 -2.11 7.99 0.65
N PHE A 57 -3.40 7.79 0.42
CA PHE A 57 -3.97 7.70 -0.93
C PHE A 57 -3.78 9.01 -1.71
N GLU A 58 -4.07 10.16 -1.09
CA GLU A 58 -3.84 11.47 -1.71
C GLU A 58 -2.35 11.74 -1.95
N THR A 59 -1.47 11.22 -1.08
CA THR A 59 -0.02 11.26 -1.31
C THR A 59 0.39 10.42 -2.52
N ILE A 60 -0.17 9.22 -2.70
CA ILE A 60 0.08 8.40 -3.90
C ILE A 60 -0.43 9.08 -5.17
N LYS A 61 -1.57 9.77 -5.12
CA LYS A 61 -2.07 10.57 -6.26
C LYS A 61 -1.12 11.69 -6.64
N LYS A 62 -0.59 12.43 -5.65
CA LYS A 62 0.43 13.47 -5.89
C LYS A 62 1.73 12.89 -6.45
N LEU A 63 2.17 11.74 -5.92
CA LEU A 63 3.31 11.01 -6.45
C LEU A 63 3.07 10.60 -7.91
N HIS A 64 1.89 10.06 -8.23
CA HIS A 64 1.53 9.69 -9.59
C HIS A 64 1.64 10.89 -10.56
N ALA A 65 1.13 12.06 -10.17
CA ALA A 65 1.27 13.29 -10.96
C ALA A 65 2.73 13.74 -11.10
N TYR A 66 3.54 13.65 -10.03
CA TYR A 66 4.96 13.99 -10.06
C TYR A 66 5.75 13.12 -11.05
N LEU A 67 5.45 11.82 -11.11
CA LEU A 67 6.13 10.86 -11.98
C LEU A 67 5.88 11.08 -13.48
N LYS A 68 4.89 11.87 -13.87
CA LYS A 68 4.64 12.22 -15.28
C LYS A 68 5.75 13.09 -15.87
N THR A 69 6.48 13.82 -15.04
CA THR A 69 7.53 14.77 -15.48
C THR A 69 8.86 14.59 -14.76
N HIS A 70 8.92 13.74 -13.74
CA HIS A 70 10.11 13.54 -12.92
C HIS A 70 10.43 12.07 -12.73
N SER A 71 11.72 11.76 -12.65
CA SER A 71 12.20 10.43 -12.25
C SER A 71 12.35 10.34 -10.72
N LEU A 72 12.15 9.15 -10.17
CA LEU A 72 12.41 8.91 -8.75
C LEU A 72 13.91 8.93 -8.45
N PRO A 73 14.38 9.68 -7.43
CA PRO A 73 15.78 9.63 -7.02
C PRO A 73 16.17 8.25 -6.44
N ARG A 74 15.18 7.46 -6.03
CA ARG A 74 15.34 6.10 -5.50
C ARG A 74 14.05 5.31 -5.72
N SER A 75 14.19 4.01 -5.91
CA SER A 75 13.06 3.08 -6.02
C SER A 75 12.15 3.14 -4.79
N LEU A 76 10.87 2.87 -5.00
CA LEU A 76 9.86 2.78 -3.95
C LEU A 76 9.20 1.41 -4.00
N SER A 77 8.88 0.86 -2.82
CA SER A 77 7.94 -0.26 -2.70
C SER A 77 6.77 0.21 -1.86
N ILE A 78 5.58 0.26 -2.44
CA ILE A 78 4.39 0.89 -1.85
C ILE A 78 3.34 -0.17 -1.61
N PHE A 79 2.91 -0.34 -0.37
CA PHE A 79 1.82 -1.24 0.00
C PHE A 79 0.53 -0.45 0.25
N ILE A 80 -0.47 -0.70 -0.59
CA ILE A 80 -1.85 -0.27 -0.40
C ILE A 80 -2.56 -1.37 0.41
N GLY A 81 -2.87 -1.08 1.66
CA GLY A 81 -3.33 -2.06 2.64
C GLY A 81 -4.81 -2.46 2.52
N ASN A 82 -5.61 -2.02 3.49
CA ASN A 82 -6.98 -2.47 3.69
C ASN A 82 -7.97 -1.77 2.75
N VAL A 83 -7.86 -2.08 1.45
CA VAL A 83 -8.72 -1.54 0.38
C VAL A 83 -10.22 -1.76 0.69
N GLU A 84 -10.58 -2.91 1.26
CA GLU A 84 -11.97 -3.20 1.61
C GLU A 84 -12.53 -2.20 2.62
N ALA A 85 -11.82 -1.98 3.72
CA ALA A 85 -12.24 -0.98 4.71
C ALA A 85 -12.15 0.45 4.15
N ALA A 86 -11.14 0.73 3.30
CA ALA A 86 -10.95 2.02 2.63
C ALA A 86 -12.16 2.42 1.79
N SER A 87 -12.69 1.48 0.99
CA SER A 87 -13.89 1.74 0.17
C SER A 87 -15.15 2.04 0.98
N LEU A 88 -15.16 1.65 2.26
CA LEU A 88 -16.26 1.87 3.19
C LEU A 88 -16.02 3.06 4.15
N GLY A 89 -14.83 3.67 4.10
CA GLY A 89 -14.43 4.72 5.04
C GLY A 89 -14.35 4.23 6.50
N LEU A 90 -14.08 2.95 6.71
CA LEU A 90 -14.02 2.33 8.04
C LEU A 90 -12.57 2.08 8.43
N ARG A 91 -12.24 2.19 9.72
CA ARG A 91 -10.92 1.77 10.23
C ARG A 91 -10.58 0.33 9.82
N ARG A 92 -11.54 -0.58 10.01
CA ARG A 92 -11.53 -1.98 9.56
C ARG A 92 -12.98 -2.47 9.51
N LYS A 93 -13.25 -3.55 8.77
CA LYS A 93 -14.55 -4.24 8.86
C LYS A 93 -14.67 -5.02 10.16
N ASP A 94 -15.90 -5.32 10.57
CA ASP A 94 -16.15 -6.24 11.67
C ASP A 94 -15.49 -7.59 11.42
N GLN A 95 -14.92 -8.18 12.48
CA GLN A 95 -14.18 -9.44 12.46
C GLN A 95 -12.89 -9.45 11.60
N GLN A 96 -12.58 -8.36 10.89
CA GLN A 96 -11.32 -8.21 10.16
C GLN A 96 -10.17 -7.94 11.15
N GLN A 97 -8.97 -8.44 10.82
CA GLN A 97 -7.77 -8.05 11.54
C GLN A 97 -7.53 -6.54 11.41
N ASP A 98 -6.99 -5.93 12.47
CA ASP A 98 -6.44 -4.59 12.37
C ASP A 98 -5.12 -4.69 11.58
N TYR A 99 -5.05 -4.06 10.40
CA TYR A 99 -3.87 -4.15 9.52
C TYR A 99 -2.63 -3.48 10.13
N ASN A 100 -2.76 -2.67 11.19
CA ASN A 100 -1.61 -2.21 11.95
C ASN A 100 -1.15 -3.24 13.01
N ARG A 101 -1.68 -4.47 12.98
CA ARG A 101 -1.34 -5.58 13.89
C ARG A 101 -0.97 -6.89 13.18
N ILE A 102 -1.12 -6.96 11.85
CA ILE A 102 -0.89 -8.19 11.07
C ILE A 102 0.60 -8.54 10.90
N TRP A 103 1.51 -7.62 11.19
CA TRP A 103 2.93 -7.76 10.86
C TRP A 103 3.71 -8.76 11.72
N CYS A 104 3.24 -9.06 12.93
CA CYS A 104 3.99 -9.87 13.90
C CYS A 104 3.56 -11.34 13.98
N ASN A 105 2.47 -11.74 13.32
CA ASN A 105 1.98 -13.12 13.38
C ASN A 105 1.49 -13.60 12.00
N ASN A 106 1.45 -14.91 11.81
CA ASN A 106 1.05 -15.57 10.55
C ASN A 106 -0.14 -16.52 10.72
N HIS A 107 -0.89 -16.37 11.81
CA HIS A 107 -2.03 -17.24 12.11
C HIS A 107 -3.27 -16.88 11.28
N SER A 108 -3.44 -15.59 10.93
CA SER A 108 -4.51 -15.11 10.06
C SER A 108 -4.11 -15.12 8.57
N PRO A 109 -5.08 -15.12 7.63
CA PRO A 109 -4.81 -14.89 6.22
C PRO A 109 -4.03 -13.60 5.95
N GLU A 110 -4.37 -12.50 6.63
CA GLU A 110 -3.72 -11.20 6.53
C GLU A 110 -2.30 -11.24 7.10
N GLY A 111 -2.09 -11.93 8.22
CA GLY A 111 -0.76 -12.10 8.80
C GLY A 111 0.18 -12.87 7.88
N ARG A 112 -0.32 -13.91 7.20
CA ARG A 112 0.46 -14.64 6.17
C ARG A 112 0.80 -13.76 4.97
N MET A 113 -0.14 -12.93 4.51
CA MET A 113 0.14 -11.92 3.47
C MET A 113 1.23 -10.94 3.93
N ALA A 114 1.15 -10.46 5.17
CA ALA A 114 2.14 -9.56 5.73
C ALA A 114 3.53 -10.20 5.82
N GLN A 115 3.63 -11.48 6.19
CA GLN A 115 4.91 -12.21 6.16
C GLN A 115 5.52 -12.29 4.74
N ASP A 116 4.69 -12.55 3.73
CA ASP A 116 5.16 -12.59 2.34
C ASP A 116 5.66 -11.21 1.87
N ILE A 117 4.95 -10.13 2.24
CA ILE A 117 5.38 -8.76 1.96
C ILE A 117 6.70 -8.45 2.68
N LEU A 118 6.82 -8.79 3.96
CA LEU A 118 8.06 -8.60 4.73
C LEU A 118 9.23 -9.37 4.12
N GLN A 119 9.01 -10.60 3.65
CA GLN A 119 10.04 -11.37 2.96
C GLN A 119 10.45 -10.70 1.65
N ASN A 120 9.50 -10.24 0.84
CA ASN A 120 9.78 -9.49 -0.39
C ASN A 120 10.62 -8.23 -0.12
N MET A 121 10.31 -7.49 0.96
CA MET A 121 11.05 -6.29 1.35
C MET A 121 12.48 -6.60 1.82
N LYS A 122 12.69 -7.73 2.49
CA LYS A 122 14.03 -8.23 2.84
C LYS A 122 14.84 -8.55 1.58
N ASP A 123 14.25 -9.29 0.65
CA ASP A 123 14.91 -9.70 -0.60
C ASP A 123 15.28 -8.48 -1.46
N ARG A 124 14.44 -7.44 -1.45
CA ARG A 124 14.70 -6.15 -2.11
C ARG A 124 15.65 -5.23 -1.35
N GLN A 125 16.13 -5.62 -0.17
CA GLN A 125 17.03 -4.83 0.68
C GLN A 125 16.48 -3.43 0.98
N VAL A 126 15.20 -3.36 1.35
CA VAL A 126 14.62 -2.12 1.87
C VAL A 126 15.43 -1.66 3.08
N PHE A 127 15.85 -0.40 3.06
CA PHE A 127 16.69 0.19 4.13
C PHE A 127 15.90 1.11 5.08
N ALA A 128 14.70 1.54 4.68
CA ALA A 128 13.83 2.41 5.46
C ALA A 128 12.36 2.13 5.16
N SER A 129 11.50 2.34 6.17
CA SER A 129 10.04 2.23 6.07
C SER A 129 9.39 3.53 6.49
N ILE A 130 8.38 3.97 5.72
CA ILE A 130 7.51 5.09 6.05
C ILE A 130 6.09 4.54 6.09
N ASP A 131 5.35 4.85 7.15
CA ASP A 131 3.96 4.42 7.30
C ASP A 131 3.07 5.67 7.43
N LEU A 132 2.13 5.84 6.49
CA LEU A 132 1.29 7.04 6.42
C LEU A 132 -0.05 6.79 7.09
N HIS A 133 -0.29 7.54 8.17
CA HIS A 133 -1.54 7.57 8.94
C HIS A 133 -2.00 9.02 9.11
N ASN A 134 -3.30 9.20 9.32
CA ASN A 134 -3.85 10.46 9.84
C ASN A 134 -4.80 10.17 11.00
N ASN A 135 -5.04 11.18 11.84
CA ASN A 135 -6.20 11.14 12.71
C ASN A 135 -7.46 11.48 11.88
N THR A 136 -8.52 10.74 12.15
CA THR A 136 -9.89 11.09 11.72
C THR A 136 -10.66 11.60 12.92
#